data_AF-A0A7S7NT53-F1
#
_entry.id   AF-A0A7S7NT53-F1
#
_cell.length_a   1.000
_cell.length_b   1.000
_cell.length_c   1.000
_cell.angle_alpha   90.00
_cell.angle_beta   90.00
_cell.angle_gamma   90.00
#
_symmetry.space_group_name_H-M   'P 1'
#
loop_
_entity.id
_entity.type
_entity.pdbx_description
1 polymer ?
#
loop_
_entity_poly.entity_id
_entity_poly.type
_entity_poly.pdbx_seq_one_letter_code
_entity_poly.pdbx_strand_id
1 'polypeptide(L)'
;MSDRILLLITVGALALSGILVRAGKIDDKQDLESVARLWGDLFFDASRTTGSLVHVSTADEVMLGNRLAASTYGVWAEDPAGLQRIEGMTARLNRHVRRMMPYKAHVMAGSEINAFSLPGGHIFVTSGLLGFVKNDNELAGVIGHEMAHIDLEHCLDRHRYEAALSRQSIPNAGVLFDMVRQAAAMTYSQQQEFDADARGAYLAALAGYDAKQMPAVFRRLDQLTRTNPRQGIIRPYFESHPSSADRAARLEQVVAQPVGR
;
A
#
# COMPACT_ATOMS: atom_id res chain seq x y z
N MET A 1 -5.99 21.04 11.00
CA MET A 1 -6.29 21.94 9.88
C MET A 1 -7.67 22.52 10.16
N SER A 2 -7.81 23.83 10.34
CA SER A 2 -9.06 24.41 10.87
C SER A 2 -10.23 24.11 9.92
N ASP A 3 -11.40 23.74 10.47
CA ASP A 3 -12.67 23.48 9.75
C ASP A 3 -13.01 24.54 8.68
N ARG A 4 -12.50 25.76 8.87
CA ARG A 4 -12.60 26.89 7.95
C ARG A 4 -11.96 26.66 6.58
N ILE A 5 -10.84 25.93 6.49
CA ILE A 5 -10.15 25.69 5.21
C ILE A 5 -10.93 24.65 4.40
N LEU A 6 -11.38 23.58 5.04
CA LEU A 6 -12.23 22.57 4.39
C LEU A 6 -13.55 23.19 3.93
N LEU A 7 -14.16 24.06 4.74
CA LEU A 7 -15.37 24.79 4.38
C LEU A 7 -15.15 25.70 3.15
N LEU A 8 -14.03 26.44 3.10
CA LEU A 8 -13.71 27.33 1.97
C LEU A 8 -13.49 26.55 0.67
N ILE A 9 -12.83 25.40 0.74
CA ILE A 9 -12.62 24.51 -0.42
C ILE A 9 -13.96 23.95 -0.91
N THR A 10 -14.81 23.45 0.00
CA THR A 10 -16.14 22.91 -0.34
C THR A 10 -17.06 23.98 -0.93
N VAL A 11 -17.08 25.18 -0.35
CA VAL A 11 -17.89 26.31 -0.86
C VAL A 11 -17.37 26.77 -2.22
N GLY A 12 -16.05 26.84 -2.41
CA GLY A 12 -15.44 27.16 -3.71
C GLY A 12 -15.78 26.13 -4.79
N ALA A 13 -15.73 24.84 -4.45
CA ALA A 13 -16.07 23.74 -5.36
C ALA A 13 -17.55 23.75 -5.78
N LEU A 14 -18.46 23.98 -4.83
CA LEU A 14 -19.89 24.11 -5.11
C LEU A 14 -20.21 25.33 -5.99
N ALA A 15 -19.54 26.47 -5.73
CA ALA A 15 -19.71 27.68 -6.53
C ALA A 15 -19.22 27.48 -7.98
N LEU A 16 -18.06 26.85 -8.17
CA LEU A 16 -17.52 26.59 -9.50
C LEU A 16 -18.39 25.58 -10.27
N SER A 17 -18.90 24.55 -9.59
CA SER A 17 -19.84 23.59 -10.17
C SER A 17 -21.14 24.26 -10.64
N GLY A 18 -21.69 25.16 -9.82
CA GLY A 18 -22.85 25.97 -10.20
C GLY A 18 -22.59 26.88 -11.41
N ILE A 19 -21.38 27.43 -11.54
CA ILE A 19 -20.97 28.26 -12.68
C ILE A 19 -20.87 27.41 -13.95
N LEU A 20 -20.29 26.22 -13.89
CA LEU A 20 -20.10 25.34 -15.05
C LEU A 20 -21.42 24.75 -15.56
N VAL A 21 -22.34 24.38 -14.66
CA VAL A 21 -23.71 23.96 -15.01
C VAL A 21 -24.48 25.11 -15.66
N ARG A 22 -24.40 26.32 -15.09
CA ARG A 22 -25.08 27.50 -15.63
C ARG A 22 -24.51 27.95 -16.97
N ALA A 23 -23.24 27.66 -17.24
CA ALA A 23 -22.58 27.91 -18.53
C ALA A 23 -22.90 26.86 -19.60
N GLY A 24 -23.74 25.86 -19.30
CA GLY A 24 -24.17 24.83 -20.26
C GLY A 24 -23.07 23.87 -20.69
N LYS A 25 -22.01 23.72 -19.90
CA LYS A 25 -20.83 22.90 -20.23
C LYS A 25 -20.92 21.45 -19.73
N ILE A 26 -22.00 21.06 -19.07
CA ILE A 26 -22.17 19.74 -18.42
C ILE A 26 -23.62 19.29 -18.67
N ASP A 27 -23.81 18.08 -19.22
CA ASP A 27 -25.14 17.48 -19.51
C ASP A 27 -25.50 16.36 -18.51
N ASP A 28 -26.78 16.29 -18.12
CA ASP A 28 -27.25 16.01 -16.74
C ASP A 28 -27.09 14.57 -16.23
N LYS A 29 -26.62 13.60 -17.03
CA LYS A 29 -26.60 12.17 -16.60
C LYS A 29 -25.37 11.35 -16.95
N GLN A 30 -24.58 11.72 -17.95
CA GLN A 30 -23.34 10.99 -18.29
C GLN A 30 -22.09 11.67 -17.73
N ASP A 31 -22.18 12.94 -17.35
CA ASP A 31 -21.05 13.72 -16.87
C ASP A 31 -20.92 13.79 -15.35
N LEU A 32 -21.96 13.45 -14.58
CA LEU A 32 -21.90 13.51 -13.11
C LEU A 32 -20.88 12.53 -12.53
N GLU A 33 -20.71 11.36 -13.14
CA GLU A 33 -19.62 10.43 -12.76
C GLU A 33 -18.25 10.97 -13.18
N SER A 34 -18.14 11.61 -14.35
CA SER A 34 -16.91 12.24 -14.81
C SER A 34 -16.50 13.40 -13.91
N VAL A 35 -17.47 14.21 -13.49
CA VAL A 35 -17.31 15.31 -12.52
C VAL A 35 -16.98 14.74 -11.14
N ALA A 36 -17.66 13.71 -10.67
CA ALA A 36 -17.35 13.05 -9.40
C ALA A 36 -15.95 12.40 -9.39
N ARG A 37 -15.50 11.82 -10.51
CA ARG A 37 -14.13 11.32 -10.68
C ARG A 37 -13.12 12.45 -10.74
N LEU A 38 -13.37 13.49 -11.53
CA LEU A 38 -12.49 14.66 -11.64
C LEU A 38 -12.33 15.36 -10.28
N TRP A 39 -13.42 15.49 -9.51
CA TRP A 39 -13.37 16.00 -8.15
C TRP A 39 -12.75 14.99 -7.19
N GLY A 40 -13.03 13.70 -7.33
CA GLY A 40 -12.39 12.64 -6.56
C GLY A 40 -10.88 12.71 -6.71
N ASP A 41 -10.39 12.74 -7.95
CA ASP A 41 -8.99 12.89 -8.33
C ASP A 41 -8.43 14.23 -7.85
N LEU A 42 -9.16 15.35 -8.00
CA LEU A 42 -8.72 16.66 -7.53
C LEU A 42 -8.65 16.75 -6.00
N PHE A 43 -9.58 16.15 -5.26
CA PHE A 43 -9.52 16.06 -3.80
C PHE A 43 -8.40 15.11 -3.37
N PHE A 44 -8.20 13.99 -4.08
CA PHE A 44 -7.08 13.08 -3.84
C PHE A 44 -5.73 13.76 -4.12
N ASP A 45 -5.61 14.48 -5.22
CA ASP A 45 -4.40 15.21 -5.60
C ASP A 45 -4.20 16.46 -4.74
N ALA A 46 -5.25 17.16 -4.33
CA ALA A 46 -5.16 18.27 -3.40
C ALA A 46 -4.81 17.78 -1.98
N SER A 47 -5.34 16.65 -1.53
CA SER A 47 -4.96 16.03 -0.26
C SER A 47 -3.53 15.47 -0.29
N ARG A 48 -3.05 14.97 -1.44
CA ARG A 48 -1.63 14.63 -1.67
C ARG A 48 -0.74 15.86 -1.73
N THR A 49 -1.14 16.91 -2.44
CA THR A 49 -0.35 18.14 -2.59
C THR A 49 -0.26 18.87 -1.26
N THR A 50 -1.40 19.05 -0.57
CA THR A 50 -1.48 19.67 0.76
C THR A 50 -0.89 18.76 1.84
N GLY A 51 -1.02 17.43 1.69
CA GLY A 51 -0.44 16.44 2.58
C GLY A 51 1.08 16.37 2.44
N SER A 52 1.64 16.44 1.23
CA SER A 52 3.09 16.43 0.98
C SER A 52 3.81 17.61 1.63
N LEU A 53 3.11 18.73 1.88
CA LEU A 53 3.62 19.88 2.61
C LEU A 53 3.74 19.62 4.12
N VAL A 54 3.03 18.62 4.65
CA VAL A 54 3.17 18.19 6.04
C VAL A 54 4.47 17.40 6.16
N HIS A 55 5.48 18.06 6.71
CA HIS A 55 6.74 17.42 7.04
C HIS A 55 6.52 16.40 8.17
N VAL A 56 6.87 15.15 7.91
CA VAL A 56 6.86 14.05 8.88
C VAL A 56 8.29 13.58 9.05
N SER A 57 8.79 13.59 10.28
CA SER A 57 10.13 13.05 10.55
C SER A 57 10.09 11.52 10.55
N THR A 58 11.21 10.86 10.22
CA THR A 58 11.31 9.39 10.30
C THR A 58 10.94 8.87 11.69
N ALA A 59 11.25 9.63 12.75
CA ALA A 59 10.86 9.26 14.12
C ALA A 59 9.34 9.28 14.34
N ASP A 60 8.62 10.21 13.72
CA ASP A 60 7.15 10.28 13.78
C ASP A 60 6.51 9.12 13.02
N GLU A 61 7.02 8.86 11.82
CA GLU A 61 6.58 7.74 10.99
C GLU A 61 6.78 6.40 11.72
N VAL A 62 7.96 6.20 12.32
CA VAL A 62 8.27 5.00 13.12
C VAL A 62 7.37 4.91 14.35
N MET A 63 7.10 6.02 15.03
CA MET A 63 6.22 6.00 16.20
C MET A 63 4.78 5.64 15.83
N LEU A 64 4.23 6.20 14.76
CA LEU A 64 2.92 5.80 14.25
C LEU A 64 2.91 4.32 13.87
N GLY A 65 3.93 3.90 13.10
CA GLY A 65 4.11 2.52 12.67
C GLY A 65 4.06 1.51 13.80
N ASN A 66 4.84 1.76 14.86
CA ASN A 66 4.86 0.91 16.05
C ASN A 66 3.48 0.82 16.73
N ARG A 67 2.71 1.92 16.76
CA ARG A 67 1.35 1.90 17.33
C ARG A 67 0.40 1.07 16.48
N LEU A 68 0.37 1.33 15.16
CA LEU A 68 -0.48 0.57 14.24
C LEU A 68 -0.14 -0.93 14.30
N ALA A 69 1.15 -1.27 14.29
CA ALA A 69 1.62 -2.64 14.42
C ALA A 69 1.18 -3.30 15.73
N ALA A 70 1.25 -2.60 16.86
CA ALA A 70 0.77 -3.12 18.14
C ALA A 70 -0.73 -3.44 18.11
N SER A 71 -1.54 -2.64 17.40
CA SER A 71 -2.97 -2.91 17.20
C SER A 71 -3.26 -4.06 16.25
N THR A 72 -2.36 -4.35 15.29
CA THR A 72 -2.50 -5.49 14.37
C THR A 72 -2.58 -6.83 15.11
N TYR A 73 -1.81 -7.01 16.19
CA TYR A 73 -1.86 -8.22 17.03
C TYR A 73 -3.18 -8.39 17.80
N GLY A 74 -3.98 -7.33 17.91
CA GLY A 74 -5.36 -7.41 18.41
C GLY A 74 -6.37 -7.89 17.36
N VAL A 75 -5.98 -7.92 16.08
CA VAL A 75 -6.83 -8.32 14.94
C VAL A 75 -6.47 -9.74 14.48
N TRP A 76 -5.17 -10.03 14.36
CA TRP A 76 -4.66 -11.32 13.94
C TRP A 76 -3.72 -11.90 15.00
N ALA A 77 -3.78 -13.23 15.19
CA ALA A 77 -2.81 -13.93 16.02
C ALA A 77 -1.46 -14.04 15.28
N GLU A 78 -0.37 -14.00 16.03
CA GLU A 78 0.96 -14.30 15.48
C GLU A 78 1.05 -15.78 15.09
N ASP A 79 1.77 -16.06 14.00
CA ASP A 79 2.24 -17.41 13.68
C ASP A 79 3.78 -17.40 13.60
N PRO A 80 4.49 -18.04 14.54
CA PRO A 80 5.95 -18.10 14.48
C PRO A 80 6.46 -18.94 13.29
N ALA A 81 5.62 -19.76 12.66
CA ALA A 81 6.00 -20.60 11.54
C ALA A 81 6.42 -19.74 10.33
N GLY A 82 7.67 -19.90 9.91
CA GLY A 82 8.22 -19.15 8.78
C GLY A 82 8.74 -17.76 9.12
N LEU A 83 8.60 -17.28 10.37
CA LEU A 83 9.11 -15.96 10.78
C LEU A 83 10.62 -15.82 10.50
N GLN A 84 11.43 -16.80 10.92
CA GLN A 84 12.88 -16.79 10.69
C GLN A 84 13.24 -16.68 9.20
N ARG A 85 12.48 -17.35 8.33
CA ARG A 85 12.68 -17.33 6.87
C ARG A 85 12.42 -15.92 6.32
N ILE A 86 11.32 -15.29 6.73
CA ILE A 86 10.97 -13.95 6.27
C ILE A 86 11.92 -12.91 6.87
N GLU A 87 12.25 -12.98 8.15
CA GLU A 87 13.21 -12.06 8.78
C GLU A 87 14.57 -12.09 8.07
N GLY A 88 15.09 -13.29 7.75
CA GLY A 88 16.32 -13.44 6.97
C GLY A 88 16.22 -12.83 5.58
N MET A 89 15.08 -12.96 4.91
CA MET A 89 14.80 -12.38 3.60
C MET A 89 14.69 -10.85 3.67
N THR A 90 13.91 -10.31 4.60
CA THR A 90 13.77 -8.88 4.88
C THR A 90 15.12 -8.26 5.21
N ALA A 91 15.96 -8.91 6.02
CA ALA A 91 17.29 -8.42 6.34
C ALA A 91 18.21 -8.34 5.10
N ARG A 92 18.10 -9.28 4.15
CA ARG A 92 18.84 -9.24 2.88
C ARG A 92 18.37 -8.09 1.99
N LEU A 93 17.06 -7.92 1.85
CA LEU A 93 16.43 -6.85 1.07
C LEU A 93 16.74 -5.46 1.66
N ASN A 94 16.74 -5.34 2.99
CA ASN A 94 16.96 -4.10 3.73
C ASN A 94 18.35 -3.48 3.48
N ARG A 95 19.32 -4.24 2.97
CA ARG A 95 20.64 -3.68 2.59
C ARG A 95 20.59 -2.81 1.33
N HIS A 96 19.47 -2.81 0.61
CA HIS A 96 19.34 -2.19 -0.71
C HIS A 96 18.23 -1.13 -0.78
N VAL A 97 17.51 -0.90 0.33
CA VAL A 97 16.52 0.19 0.44
C VAL A 97 17.20 1.55 0.50
N ARG A 98 16.48 2.61 0.14
CA ARG A 98 16.97 4.01 0.21
C ARG A 98 16.69 4.62 1.57
N ARG A 99 15.52 4.31 2.16
CA ARG A 99 15.09 4.88 3.44
C ARG A 99 15.56 4.02 4.60
N MET A 100 16.49 4.53 5.41
CA MET A 100 17.02 3.82 6.57
C MET A 100 16.03 3.89 7.74
N MET A 101 15.35 2.79 8.03
CA MET A 101 14.41 2.65 9.15
C MET A 101 14.38 1.20 9.67
N PRO A 102 13.75 0.91 10.82
CA PRO A 102 13.79 -0.43 11.39
C PRO A 102 12.76 -1.35 10.70
N TYR A 103 13.11 -1.85 9.51
CA TYR A 103 12.28 -2.81 8.80
C TYR A 103 12.12 -4.11 9.61
N LYS A 104 10.87 -4.53 9.84
CA LYS A 104 10.49 -5.68 10.67
C LYS A 104 9.44 -6.51 9.94
N ALA A 105 9.69 -7.81 9.83
CA ALA A 105 8.71 -8.76 9.31
C ALA A 105 7.86 -9.32 10.45
N HIS A 106 6.60 -9.60 10.13
CA HIS A 106 5.61 -10.19 11.01
C HIS A 106 4.87 -11.28 10.25
N VAL A 107 4.63 -12.41 10.91
CA VAL A 107 3.83 -13.49 10.35
C VAL A 107 2.56 -13.65 11.16
N MET A 108 1.44 -13.59 10.44
CA MET A 108 0.11 -13.66 11.01
C MET A 108 -0.55 -15.00 10.66
N ALA A 109 -1.19 -15.61 11.64
CA ALA A 109 -2.03 -16.78 11.44
C ALA A 109 -3.27 -16.37 10.62
N GLY A 110 -3.53 -17.11 9.55
CA GLY A 110 -4.64 -16.80 8.64
C GLY A 110 -4.56 -17.62 7.36
N SER A 111 -5.69 -18.09 6.86
CA SER A 111 -5.77 -18.84 5.59
C SER A 111 -5.83 -17.92 4.38
N GLU A 112 -6.14 -16.64 4.60
CA GLU A 112 -6.09 -15.59 3.59
C GLU A 112 -4.70 -15.49 2.96
N ILE A 113 -4.65 -15.21 1.67
CA ILE A 113 -3.43 -14.94 0.92
C ILE A 113 -3.23 -13.44 0.96
N ASN A 114 -2.43 -12.94 1.89
CA ASN A 114 -2.23 -11.51 2.06
C ASN A 114 -0.82 -11.15 2.55
N ALA A 115 -0.38 -9.97 2.16
CA ALA A 115 0.73 -9.25 2.77
C ALA A 115 0.39 -7.76 2.73
N PHE A 116 0.92 -7.00 3.68
CA PHE A 116 0.77 -5.56 3.68
C PHE A 116 1.89 -4.90 4.48
N SER A 117 2.07 -3.61 4.23
CA SER A 117 3.08 -2.78 4.86
C SER A 117 2.43 -1.63 5.63
N LEU A 118 3.01 -1.29 6.78
CA LEU A 118 2.64 -0.11 7.56
C LEU A 118 3.82 0.88 7.59
N PRO A 119 3.54 2.18 7.85
CA PRO A 119 4.59 3.16 8.08
C PRO A 119 5.61 2.69 9.11
N GLY A 120 6.85 3.19 9.02
CA GLY A 120 7.86 2.91 10.03
C GLY A 120 8.56 1.56 9.91
N GLY A 121 8.33 0.81 8.82
CA GLY A 121 9.11 -0.37 8.48
C GLY A 121 8.43 -1.72 8.73
N HIS A 122 7.15 -1.77 9.06
CA HIS A 122 6.50 -3.05 9.40
C HIS A 122 5.93 -3.73 8.15
N ILE A 123 6.30 -4.99 7.93
CA ILE A 123 5.80 -5.86 6.85
C ILE A 123 5.07 -7.04 7.48
N PHE A 124 3.79 -7.22 7.16
CA PHE A 124 2.97 -8.31 7.63
C PHE A 124 2.70 -9.30 6.50
N VAL A 125 2.78 -10.58 6.83
CA VAL A 125 2.59 -11.69 5.89
C VAL A 125 1.69 -12.72 6.55
N THR A 126 0.69 -13.21 5.83
CA THR A 126 -0.18 -14.26 6.36
C THR A 126 0.37 -15.65 6.05
N SER A 127 0.02 -16.61 6.89
CA SER A 127 0.39 -18.03 6.70
C SER A 127 -0.16 -18.60 5.38
N GLY A 128 -1.35 -18.15 4.96
CA GLY A 128 -1.94 -18.49 3.67
C GLY A 128 -1.09 -18.01 2.49
N LEU A 129 -0.47 -16.83 2.56
CA LEU A 129 0.47 -16.38 1.53
C LEU A 129 1.73 -17.26 1.50
N LEU A 130 2.26 -17.66 2.66
CA LEU A 130 3.43 -18.55 2.74
C LEU A 130 3.16 -19.92 2.11
N GLY A 131 1.94 -20.45 2.24
CA GLY A 131 1.51 -21.67 1.58
C GLY A 131 1.20 -21.51 0.08
N PHE A 132 0.98 -20.28 -0.39
CA PHE A 132 0.62 -19.98 -1.78
C PHE A 132 1.84 -19.80 -2.70
N VAL A 133 2.89 -19.16 -2.19
CA VAL A 133 4.16 -19.00 -2.93
C VAL A 133 4.87 -20.35 -3.10
N LYS A 134 5.48 -20.59 -4.26
CA LYS A 134 6.11 -21.87 -4.60
C LYS A 134 7.58 -21.95 -4.19
N ASN A 135 8.25 -20.83 -3.99
CA ASN A 135 9.66 -20.78 -3.65
C ASN A 135 10.06 -19.43 -3.03
N ASP A 136 11.33 -19.34 -2.61
CA ASP A 136 11.90 -18.13 -2.00
C ASP A 136 12.04 -16.95 -2.96
N ASN A 137 12.18 -17.17 -4.26
CA ASN A 137 12.29 -16.07 -5.23
C ASN A 137 10.95 -15.34 -5.38
N GLU A 138 9.87 -16.11 -5.43
CA GLU A 138 8.51 -15.57 -5.43
C GLU A 138 8.19 -14.83 -4.13
N LEU A 139 8.51 -15.43 -2.98
CA LEU A 139 8.32 -14.78 -1.68
C LEU A 139 9.14 -13.48 -1.58
N ALA A 140 10.40 -13.49 -2.01
CA ALA A 140 11.25 -12.31 -2.02
C ALA A 140 10.71 -11.19 -2.91
N GLY A 141 10.05 -11.54 -4.02
CA GLY A 141 9.31 -10.58 -4.83
C GLY A 141 8.18 -9.90 -4.06
N VAL A 142 7.35 -10.68 -3.34
CA VAL A 142 6.24 -10.12 -2.54
C VAL A 142 6.74 -9.28 -1.37
N ILE A 143 7.74 -9.76 -0.62
CA ILE A 143 8.34 -8.97 0.47
C ILE A 143 9.02 -7.71 -0.08
N GLY A 144 9.71 -7.82 -1.22
CA GLY A 144 10.31 -6.70 -1.92
C GLY A 144 9.27 -5.65 -2.31
N HIS A 145 8.11 -6.07 -2.80
CA HIS A 145 6.96 -5.20 -3.13
C HIS A 145 6.46 -4.43 -1.90
N GLU A 146 6.23 -5.12 -0.78
CA GLU A 146 5.80 -4.46 0.47
C GLU A 146 6.87 -3.51 1.02
N MET A 147 8.14 -3.89 0.96
CA MET A 147 9.24 -3.02 1.34
C MET A 147 9.34 -1.79 0.43
N ALA A 148 9.00 -1.94 -0.86
CA ALA A 148 9.00 -0.84 -1.81
C ALA A 148 7.92 0.20 -1.50
N HIS A 149 6.73 -0.20 -1.03
CA HIS A 149 5.72 0.76 -0.56
C HIS A 149 6.22 1.63 0.59
N ILE A 150 7.06 1.09 1.47
CA ILE A 150 7.68 1.84 2.56
C ILE A 150 8.84 2.72 2.03
N ASP A 151 9.70 2.13 1.18
CA ASP A 151 10.89 2.78 0.61
C ASP A 151 10.56 3.95 -0.34
N LEU A 152 9.37 3.93 -0.95
CA LEU A 152 8.84 4.98 -1.82
C LEU A 152 7.83 5.90 -1.12
N GLU A 153 7.72 5.81 0.21
CA GLU A 153 6.79 6.61 1.04
C GLU A 153 5.29 6.39 0.78
N HIS A 154 4.89 5.39 -0.01
CA HIS A 154 3.47 5.11 -0.29
C HIS A 154 2.68 4.81 0.98
N CYS A 155 3.27 4.11 1.95
CA CYS A 155 2.64 3.89 3.27
C CYS A 155 2.46 5.20 4.05
N LEU A 156 3.48 6.07 4.00
CA LEU A 156 3.46 7.35 4.68
C LEU A 156 2.41 8.27 4.05
N ASP A 157 2.29 8.30 2.72
CA ASP A 157 1.31 9.14 2.02
C ASP A 157 -0.14 8.85 2.44
N ARG A 158 -0.44 7.59 2.77
CA ARG A 158 -1.76 7.17 3.31
C ARG A 158 -2.02 7.63 4.74
N HIS A 159 -0.96 7.86 5.50
CA HIS A 159 -1.02 8.12 6.94
C HIS A 159 -0.28 9.40 7.37
N ARG A 160 -0.05 10.31 6.42
CA ARG A 160 0.89 11.43 6.62
C ARG A 160 0.40 12.38 7.71
N TYR A 161 -0.91 12.64 7.72
CA TYR A 161 -1.52 13.50 8.74
C TYR A 161 -1.50 12.82 10.12
N GLU A 162 -1.81 11.53 10.19
CA GLU A 162 -1.74 10.73 11.42
C GLU A 162 -0.31 10.68 11.96
N ALA A 163 0.68 10.55 11.06
CA ALA A 163 2.08 10.49 11.43
C ALA A 163 2.54 11.84 11.99
N ALA A 164 2.16 12.95 11.37
CA ALA A 164 2.45 14.29 11.87
C ALA A 164 1.85 14.57 13.26
N LEU A 165 0.68 14.00 13.54
CA LEU A 165 -0.02 14.15 14.83
C LEU A 165 0.41 13.11 15.87
N SER A 166 1.20 12.11 15.48
CA SER A 166 1.56 10.99 16.35
C SER A 166 2.27 11.44 17.64
N ARG A 167 3.02 12.56 17.61
CA ARG A 167 3.66 13.17 18.80
C ARG A 167 2.71 13.86 19.75
N GLN A 168 1.58 14.36 19.27
CA GLN A 168 0.69 15.23 20.03
C GLN A 168 -0.44 14.45 20.71
N SER A 169 -0.83 13.32 20.13
CA SER A 169 -1.98 12.53 20.60
C SER A 169 -1.64 11.05 20.58
N ILE A 170 -2.10 10.33 21.61
CA ILE A 170 -2.21 8.87 21.58
C ILE A 170 -3.64 8.58 21.11
N PRO A 171 -3.86 8.11 19.86
CA PRO A 171 -5.17 7.62 19.46
C PRO A 171 -5.61 6.53 20.44
N ASN A 172 -6.86 6.58 20.89
CA ASN A 172 -7.37 5.48 21.71
C ASN A 172 -7.39 4.17 20.89
N ALA A 173 -7.47 3.04 21.59
CA ALA A 173 -7.36 1.72 20.95
C ALA A 173 -8.40 1.49 19.84
N GLY A 174 -9.61 2.06 19.98
CA GLY A 174 -10.67 1.96 18.96
C GLY A 174 -10.32 2.69 17.67
N VAL A 175 -9.84 3.93 17.76
CA VAL A 175 -9.40 4.71 16.59
C VAL A 175 -8.23 4.01 15.88
N LEU A 176 -7.29 3.47 16.65
CA LEU A 176 -6.13 2.77 16.10
C LEU A 176 -6.52 1.45 15.40
N PHE A 177 -7.49 0.73 15.95
CA PHE A 177 -8.09 -0.45 15.34
C PHE A 177 -8.77 -0.11 14.00
N ASP A 178 -9.58 0.96 13.96
CA ASP A 178 -10.22 1.42 12.73
C ASP A 178 -9.20 1.86 11.68
N MET A 179 -8.09 2.48 12.09
CA MET A 179 -6.99 2.85 11.20
C MET A 179 -6.30 1.62 10.61
N VAL A 180 -6.03 0.57 11.38
CA VAL A 180 -5.44 -0.68 10.86
C VAL A 180 -6.39 -1.34 9.85
N ARG A 181 -7.70 -1.40 10.15
CA ARG A 181 -8.71 -1.90 9.20
C ARG A 181 -8.78 -1.06 7.94
N GLN A 182 -8.74 0.26 8.06
CA GLN A 182 -8.73 1.17 6.91
C GLN A 182 -7.43 1.02 6.10
N ALA A 183 -6.27 0.89 6.73
CA ALA A 183 -5.00 0.68 6.04
C ALA A 183 -5.01 -0.59 5.18
N ALA A 184 -5.61 -1.67 5.70
CA ALA A 184 -5.81 -2.92 4.97
C ALA A 184 -6.82 -2.80 3.82
N ALA A 185 -7.78 -1.87 3.89
CA ALA A 185 -8.80 -1.63 2.87
C ALA A 185 -8.47 -0.49 1.89
N MET A 186 -7.50 0.36 2.22
CA MET A 186 -7.06 1.46 1.37
C MET A 186 -6.25 0.93 0.20
N THR A 187 -6.58 1.44 -0.98
CA THR A 187 -6.07 0.96 -2.26
C THR A 187 -4.94 1.87 -2.75
N TYR A 188 -3.83 1.31 -3.23
CA TYR A 188 -2.76 2.10 -3.86
C TYR A 188 -3.18 2.53 -5.26
N SER A 189 -2.67 3.66 -5.74
CA SER A 189 -2.89 4.02 -7.15
C SER A 189 -2.15 3.03 -8.05
N GLN A 190 -2.63 2.90 -9.29
CA GLN A 190 -1.98 2.02 -10.27
C GLN A 190 -0.49 2.37 -10.47
N GLN A 191 -0.16 3.67 -10.44
CA GLN A 191 1.23 4.12 -10.56
C GLN A 191 2.06 3.70 -9.33
N GLN A 192 1.52 3.83 -8.11
CA GLN A 192 2.19 3.37 -6.89
C GLN A 192 2.44 1.85 -6.92
N GLU A 193 1.50 1.07 -7.44
CA GLU A 193 1.69 -0.37 -7.64
C GLU A 193 2.78 -0.67 -8.67
N PHE A 194 2.82 0.04 -9.81
CA PHE A 194 3.89 -0.14 -10.80
C PHE A 194 5.27 0.22 -10.26
N ASP A 195 5.35 1.28 -9.46
CA ASP A 195 6.60 1.72 -8.84
C ASP A 195 7.06 0.72 -7.77
N ALA A 196 6.12 0.19 -6.97
CA ALA A 196 6.38 -0.85 -5.98
C ALA A 196 6.79 -2.19 -6.63
N ASP A 197 6.13 -2.59 -7.72
CA ASP A 197 6.48 -3.77 -8.52
C ASP A 197 7.93 -3.70 -9.02
N ALA A 198 8.28 -2.57 -9.66
CA ALA A 198 9.60 -2.37 -10.23
C ALA A 198 10.70 -2.28 -9.15
N ARG A 199 10.44 -1.51 -8.09
CA ARG A 199 11.38 -1.35 -6.97
C ARG A 199 11.54 -2.64 -6.18
N GLY A 200 10.46 -3.36 -5.94
CA GLY A 200 10.46 -4.64 -5.23
C GLY A 200 11.25 -5.71 -5.97
N ALA A 201 11.03 -5.84 -7.27
CA ALA A 201 11.83 -6.74 -8.11
C ALA A 201 13.32 -6.36 -8.13
N TYR A 202 13.63 -5.07 -8.18
CA TYR A 202 15.01 -4.58 -8.10
C TYR A 202 15.67 -4.93 -6.75
N LEU A 203 14.96 -4.72 -5.63
CA LEU A 203 15.43 -5.11 -4.29
C LEU A 203 15.68 -6.63 -4.21
N ALA A 204 14.74 -7.44 -4.71
CA ALA A 204 14.88 -8.90 -4.74
C ALA A 204 16.10 -9.34 -5.54
N ALA A 205 16.31 -8.75 -6.71
CA ALA A 205 17.46 -9.07 -7.55
C ALA A 205 18.79 -8.67 -6.91
N LEU A 206 18.89 -7.48 -6.31
CA LEU A 206 20.09 -7.06 -5.56
C LEU A 206 20.37 -7.95 -4.34
N ALA A 207 19.32 -8.43 -3.68
CA ALA A 207 19.42 -9.36 -2.58
C ALA A 207 19.81 -10.79 -3.02
N GLY A 208 19.93 -11.06 -4.33
CA GLY A 208 20.35 -12.34 -4.91
C GLY A 208 19.22 -13.32 -5.17
N TYR A 209 17.98 -12.85 -5.25
CA TYR A 209 16.81 -13.66 -5.65
C TYR A 209 16.51 -13.50 -7.15
N ASP A 210 15.90 -14.51 -7.74
CA ASP A 210 15.48 -14.46 -9.15
C ASP A 210 14.16 -13.69 -9.31
N ALA A 211 14.26 -12.38 -9.50
CA ALA A 211 13.10 -11.50 -9.66
C ALA A 211 12.19 -11.88 -10.84
N LYS A 212 12.68 -12.66 -11.81
CA LYS A 212 11.86 -13.14 -12.95
C LYS A 212 10.72 -14.06 -12.54
N GLN A 213 10.74 -14.58 -11.31
CA GLN A 213 9.68 -15.44 -10.78
C GLN A 213 8.53 -14.66 -10.15
N MET A 214 8.75 -13.38 -9.81
CA MET A 214 7.75 -12.52 -9.18
C MET A 214 6.45 -12.37 -10.00
N PRO A 215 6.49 -12.15 -11.34
CA PRO A 215 5.26 -12.09 -12.17
C PRO A 215 4.32 -13.31 -12.03
N ALA A 216 4.87 -14.49 -11.76
CA ALA A 216 4.09 -15.72 -11.65
C ALA A 216 3.19 -15.74 -10.39
N VAL A 217 3.54 -14.99 -9.34
CA VAL A 217 2.68 -14.81 -8.16
C VAL A 217 1.44 -14.01 -8.55
N PHE A 218 1.63 -12.84 -9.15
CA PHE A 218 0.54 -11.95 -9.57
C PHE A 218 -0.41 -12.61 -10.58
N ARG A 219 0.12 -13.34 -11.56
CA ARG A 219 -0.72 -14.12 -12.49
C ARG A 219 -1.58 -15.15 -11.78
N ARG A 220 -1.04 -15.85 -10.78
CA ARG A 220 -1.82 -16.83 -10.02
C ARG A 220 -2.88 -16.16 -9.14
N LEU A 221 -2.58 -15.01 -8.54
CA LEU A 221 -3.56 -14.23 -7.78
C LEU A 221 -4.70 -13.71 -8.67
N ASP A 222 -4.36 -13.19 -9.86
CA ASP A 222 -5.32 -12.73 -10.87
C ASP A 222 -6.21 -13.88 -11.38
N GLN A 223 -5.60 -15.03 -11.71
CA GLN A 223 -6.34 -16.23 -12.12
C GLN A 223 -7.28 -16.72 -11.01
N LEU A 224 -6.81 -16.74 -9.76
CA LEU A 224 -7.60 -17.20 -8.63
C LEU A 224 -8.79 -16.26 -8.36
N THR A 225 -8.61 -14.95 -8.57
CA THR A 225 -9.68 -13.94 -8.48
C THR A 225 -10.74 -14.12 -9.56
N ARG A 226 -10.34 -14.35 -10.81
CA ARG A 226 -11.27 -14.56 -11.93
C ARG A 226 -12.09 -15.85 -11.77
N THR A 227 -11.46 -16.89 -11.24
CA THR A 227 -12.10 -18.21 -11.09
C THR A 227 -12.91 -18.34 -9.80
N ASN A 228 -12.61 -17.54 -8.78
CA ASN A 228 -13.31 -17.55 -7.49
C ASN A 228 -13.57 -16.12 -6.95
N PRO A 229 -14.38 -15.28 -7.63
CA PRO A 229 -14.63 -13.88 -7.23
C PRO A 229 -15.34 -13.74 -5.87
N ARG A 230 -15.84 -14.85 -5.29
CA ARG A 230 -16.48 -14.91 -3.97
C ARG A 230 -15.59 -15.50 -2.86
N GLN A 231 -14.37 -15.93 -3.14
CA GLN A 231 -13.47 -16.41 -2.10
C GLN A 231 -12.87 -15.21 -1.35
N GLY A 232 -13.37 -14.96 -0.13
CA GLY A 232 -12.85 -13.94 0.80
C GLY A 232 -11.38 -14.12 1.21
N ILE A 233 -10.71 -15.17 0.72
CA ILE A 233 -9.31 -15.53 1.00
C ILE A 233 -8.32 -14.56 0.32
N ILE A 234 -8.67 -13.94 -0.81
CA ILE A 234 -7.77 -13.06 -1.57
C ILE A 234 -8.31 -11.62 -1.64
N ARG A 235 -9.56 -11.42 -1.22
CA ARG A 235 -10.20 -10.10 -1.15
C ARG A 235 -9.33 -9.07 -0.42
N PRO A 236 -8.71 -9.38 0.74
CA PRO A 236 -7.86 -8.42 1.45
C PRO A 236 -6.63 -7.95 0.65
N TYR A 237 -6.04 -8.83 -0.17
CA TYR A 237 -4.89 -8.48 -1.01
C TYR A 237 -5.30 -7.55 -2.16
N PHE A 238 -6.43 -7.83 -2.82
CA PHE A 238 -6.90 -6.99 -3.94
C PHE A 238 -7.66 -5.73 -3.51
N GLU A 239 -8.18 -5.68 -2.28
CA GLU A 239 -8.71 -4.46 -1.66
C GLU A 239 -7.61 -3.40 -1.49
N SER A 240 -6.38 -3.84 -1.19
CA SER A 240 -5.22 -2.97 -1.01
C SER A 240 -4.37 -2.79 -2.27
N HIS A 241 -4.28 -3.80 -3.13
CA HIS A 241 -3.47 -3.84 -4.35
C HIS A 241 -4.31 -4.25 -5.57
N PRO A 242 -4.89 -3.32 -6.36
CA PRO A 242 -5.70 -3.69 -7.51
C PRO A 242 -4.92 -4.58 -8.49
N SER A 243 -5.51 -5.73 -8.83
CA SER A 243 -5.00 -6.55 -9.93
C SER A 243 -5.14 -5.78 -11.22
N SER A 244 -4.12 -5.80 -12.07
CA SER A 244 -4.35 -5.60 -13.49
C SER A 244 -3.47 -6.54 -14.29
N ALA A 245 -3.98 -7.01 -15.43
CA ALA A 245 -3.16 -7.76 -16.40
C ALA A 245 -1.90 -6.96 -16.79
N ASP A 246 -2.00 -5.63 -16.78
CA ASP A 246 -0.92 -4.71 -17.10
C ASP A 246 0.23 -4.76 -16.09
N ARG A 247 -0.02 -5.01 -14.80
CA ARG A 247 1.03 -5.13 -13.78
C ARG A 247 1.97 -6.29 -14.05
N ALA A 248 1.40 -7.47 -14.28
CA ALA A 248 2.20 -8.65 -14.59
C ALA A 248 2.99 -8.45 -15.91
N ALA A 249 2.34 -7.91 -16.95
CA ALA A 249 2.98 -7.65 -18.24
C ALA A 249 4.11 -6.60 -18.13
N ARG A 250 3.89 -5.52 -17.38
CA ARG A 250 4.90 -4.49 -17.14
C ARG A 250 6.05 -5.04 -16.31
N LEU A 251 5.76 -5.79 -15.26
CA LEU A 251 6.79 -6.38 -14.42
C LEU A 251 7.66 -7.37 -15.20
N GLU A 252 7.09 -8.16 -16.11
CA GLU A 252 7.85 -9.01 -17.03
C GLU A 252 8.86 -8.22 -17.86
N GLN A 253 8.48 -7.04 -18.36
CA GLN A 253 9.39 -6.16 -19.09
C GLN A 253 10.51 -5.63 -18.18
N VAL A 254 10.18 -5.27 -16.93
CA VAL A 254 11.16 -4.76 -15.95
C VAL A 254 12.18 -5.84 -15.60
N VAL A 255 11.74 -7.06 -15.26
CA VAL A 255 12.64 -8.15 -14.82
C VAL A 255 13.40 -8.82 -15.97
N ALA A 256 13.00 -8.55 -17.23
CA ALA A 256 13.76 -8.96 -18.41
C ALA A 256 15.02 -8.10 -18.61
N GLN A 257 15.04 -6.87 -18.10
CA GLN A 257 16.21 -6.00 -18.18
C GLN A 257 17.28 -6.45 -17.18
N PRO A 258 18.56 -6.52 -17.58
CA PRO A 258 19.63 -6.76 -16.63
C PRO A 258 19.65 -5.67 -15.56
N VAL A 259 19.74 -6.07 -14.30
CA VAL A 259 20.05 -5.14 -13.22
C VAL A 259 21.41 -4.53 -13.52
N GLY A 260 21.45 -3.24 -13.85
CA GLY A 260 22.70 -2.51 -14.09
C GLY A 260 23.65 -2.72 -12.93
N ARG A 261 24.84 -3.26 -13.21
CA ARG A 261 25.93 -3.41 -12.25
C ARG A 261 26.60 -2.09 -11.97
#